data_AF-A0A4V3HU26-F1
#
_entry.id   AF-A0A4V3HU26-F1
#
_cell.length_a   1.000
_cell.length_b   1.000
_cell.length_c   1.000
_cell.angle_alpha   90.00
_cell.angle_beta   90.00
_cell.angle_gamma   90.00
#
_symmetry.space_group_name_H-M   'P 1'
#
loop_
_entity.id
_entity.type
_entity.pdbx_description
1 polymer ?
#
loop_
_entity_poly.entity_id
_entity_poly.type
_entity_poly.pdbx_seq_one_letter_code
_entity_poly.pdbx_strand_id
1 'polypeptide(L)'
;MVRFMTVLAAIAGFASARSLSTRQQNGSSSVDITALNKNVTATGGTGAVSAAGTLPPFGGIGVGCGINWQEGGTYGGGLQSGSESFGLGGGFTISKDKMSIGLGIGVVPVNFNSSVTYEASTNGTVSLFFASTNTVTCEQAVVDGLTGVKCTTLST
;
A
#
# COMPACT_ATOMS: atom_id res chain seq x y z
N MET A 1 -39.13 -51.40 31.06
CA MET A 1 -37.71 -50.99 30.89
C MET A 1 -37.67 -49.83 29.92
N VAL A 2 -37.21 -48.68 30.39
CA VAL A 2 -37.27 -47.40 29.67
C VAL A 2 -35.90 -47.09 29.05
N ARG A 3 -35.93 -46.75 27.75
CA ARG A 3 -35.08 -45.85 26.93
C ARG A 3 -33.59 -45.70 27.26
N PHE A 4 -32.75 -45.80 26.23
CA PHE A 4 -31.44 -45.16 26.21
C PHE A 4 -31.32 -44.16 25.06
N MET A 5 -30.83 -42.97 25.43
CA MET A 5 -30.89 -41.69 24.74
C MET A 5 -29.82 -41.52 23.67
N THR A 6 -30.18 -40.73 22.66
CA THR A 6 -29.34 -40.08 21.66
C THR A 6 -28.23 -39.24 22.29
N VAL A 7 -26.98 -39.43 21.85
CA VAL A 7 -25.83 -38.60 22.23
C VAL A 7 -25.68 -37.47 21.21
N LEU A 8 -25.85 -36.23 21.66
CA LEU A 8 -25.66 -35.00 20.90
C LEU A 8 -24.24 -34.47 21.20
N ALA A 9 -23.34 -34.49 20.22
CA ALA A 9 -22.00 -33.92 20.36
C ALA A 9 -22.03 -32.42 20.00
N ALA A 10 -21.99 -31.56 21.02
CA ALA A 10 -21.82 -30.12 20.86
C ALA A 10 -20.32 -29.78 20.73
N ILE A 11 -19.89 -29.29 19.57
CA ILE A 11 -18.53 -28.80 19.35
C ILE A 11 -18.53 -27.30 19.67
N ALA A 12 -18.09 -26.95 20.88
CA ALA A 12 -17.83 -25.58 21.27
C ALA A 12 -16.52 -25.10 20.60
N GLY A 13 -16.64 -24.32 19.53
CA GLY A 13 -15.52 -23.61 18.94
C GLY A 13 -15.17 -22.38 19.78
N PHE A 14 -14.03 -22.41 20.46
CA PHE A 14 -13.49 -21.26 21.19
C PHE A 14 -13.08 -20.16 20.21
N ALA A 15 -13.93 -19.15 20.03
CA ALA A 15 -13.52 -17.89 19.41
C ALA A 15 -12.69 -17.10 20.42
N SER A 16 -11.37 -17.33 20.43
CA SER A 16 -10.44 -16.47 21.16
C SER A 16 -10.34 -15.12 20.44
N ALA A 17 -11.20 -14.17 20.81
CA ALA A 17 -10.98 -12.77 20.50
C ALA A 17 -9.69 -12.33 21.20
N ARG A 18 -8.62 -12.13 20.44
CA ARG A 18 -7.38 -11.56 20.99
C ARG A 18 -7.68 -10.15 21.46
N SER A 19 -7.35 -9.89 22.73
CA SER A 19 -7.34 -8.58 23.37
C SER A 19 -6.61 -7.57 22.47
N LEU A 20 -7.32 -6.54 22.00
CA LEU A 20 -6.70 -5.35 21.43
C LEU A 20 -5.90 -4.68 22.54
N SER A 21 -4.58 -4.54 22.35
CA SER A 21 -3.76 -3.73 23.24
C SER A 21 -4.33 -2.31 23.30
N THR A 22 -4.43 -1.77 24.50
CA THR A 22 -4.90 -0.43 24.84
C THR A 22 -4.23 0.63 23.96
N ARG A 23 -5.06 1.44 23.29
CA ARG A 23 -4.69 2.72 22.66
C ARG A 23 -3.93 3.54 23.71
N GLN A 24 -2.63 3.80 23.51
CA GLN A 24 -1.92 4.81 24.28
C GLN A 24 -2.51 6.18 23.89
N GLN A 25 -3.50 6.65 24.64
CA GLN A 25 -3.87 8.07 24.64
C GLN A 25 -2.98 8.76 25.66
N ASN A 26 -1.85 9.28 25.20
CA ASN A 26 -1.00 10.12 26.03
C ASN A 26 -0.85 11.48 25.32
N GLY A 27 -1.57 12.48 25.82
CA GLY A 27 -1.49 13.87 25.36
C GLY A 27 -2.23 14.16 24.05
N SER A 28 -2.57 15.44 23.84
CA SER A 28 -3.13 16.00 22.61
C SER A 28 -2.21 15.69 21.43
N SER A 29 -2.42 14.53 20.81
CA SER A 29 -1.50 13.99 19.83
C SER A 29 -1.69 14.76 18.53
N SER A 30 -0.59 15.35 18.02
CA SER A 30 -0.59 16.13 16.79
C SER A 30 -0.97 15.29 15.56
N VAL A 31 -0.91 13.96 15.69
CA VAL A 31 -1.20 12.95 14.67
C VAL A 31 -2.00 11.82 15.32
N ASP A 32 -3.11 11.44 14.69
CA ASP A 32 -4.00 10.38 15.18
C ASP A 32 -4.22 9.30 14.11
N ILE A 33 -4.51 8.08 14.56
CA ILE A 33 -5.01 7.01 13.68
C ILE A 33 -6.43 7.39 13.23
N THR A 34 -6.55 7.77 11.96
CA THR A 34 -7.81 8.22 11.35
C THR A 34 -8.66 7.06 10.84
N ALA A 35 -8.03 5.95 10.48
CA ALA A 35 -8.77 4.74 10.10
C ALA A 35 -7.97 3.47 10.42
N LEU A 36 -8.69 2.45 10.87
CA LEU A 36 -8.20 1.07 10.99
C LEU A 36 -9.32 0.15 10.51
N ASN A 37 -9.24 -0.28 9.25
CA ASN A 37 -10.30 -0.98 8.57
C ASN A 37 -9.85 -2.38 8.17
N LYS A 38 -10.73 -3.35 8.34
CA LYS A 38 -10.54 -4.73 7.88
C LYS A 38 -11.87 -5.27 7.39
N ASN A 39 -11.87 -5.83 6.18
CA ASN A 39 -13.01 -6.55 5.63
C ASN A 39 -12.51 -7.87 5.05
N VAL A 40 -13.07 -8.99 5.50
CA VAL A 40 -12.61 -10.33 5.11
C VAL A 40 -13.80 -11.20 4.77
N THR A 41 -13.71 -11.88 3.63
CA THR A 41 -14.61 -12.94 3.20
C THR A 41 -13.83 -14.26 3.08
N ALA A 42 -14.51 -15.36 2.74
CA ALA A 42 -13.85 -16.65 2.55
C ALA A 42 -12.79 -16.64 1.43
N THR A 43 -12.99 -15.82 0.39
CA THR A 43 -12.19 -15.82 -0.84
C THR A 43 -11.43 -14.51 -1.06
N GLY A 44 -11.39 -13.60 -0.08
CA GLY A 44 -10.72 -12.31 -0.27
C GLY A 44 -10.86 -11.36 0.91
N GLY A 45 -10.35 -10.15 0.70
CA GLY A 45 -10.48 -9.10 1.70
C GLY A 45 -9.67 -7.86 1.42
N THR A 46 -9.79 -6.91 2.34
CA THR A 46 -9.01 -5.69 2.43
C THR A 46 -8.58 -5.45 3.87
N GLY A 47 -7.43 -4.79 4.02
CA GLY A 47 -6.95 -4.28 5.30
C GLY A 47 -6.25 -2.96 5.06
N ALA A 48 -6.57 -1.95 5.85
CA ALA A 48 -5.95 -0.64 5.72
C ALA A 48 -5.81 0.06 7.07
N VAL A 49 -4.74 0.82 7.21
CA VAL A 49 -4.51 1.73 8.33
C VAL A 49 -4.11 3.09 7.79
N SER A 50 -4.58 4.16 8.42
CA SER A 50 -4.16 5.52 8.12
C SER A 50 -4.01 6.32 9.38
N ALA A 51 -3.08 7.26 9.34
CA ALA A 51 -2.85 8.28 10.35
C ALA A 51 -2.73 9.64 9.68
N ALA A 52 -3.26 10.67 10.31
CA ALA A 52 -3.14 12.04 9.82
C ALA A 52 -3.15 13.02 10.98
N GLY A 53 -2.68 14.23 10.71
CA GLY A 53 -2.67 15.32 11.67
C GLY A 53 -1.84 16.49 11.18
N THR A 54 -1.38 17.32 12.09
CA THR A 54 -0.52 18.46 11.79
C THR A 54 0.85 18.23 12.41
N LEU A 55 1.93 18.49 11.70
CA LEU A 55 3.28 18.36 12.26
C LEU A 55 4.12 19.57 11.83
N PRO A 56 4.31 20.60 12.66
CA PRO A 56 5.23 21.69 12.35
C PRO A 56 6.65 21.15 12.12
N PRO A 57 7.39 21.66 11.11
CA PRO A 57 7.04 22.73 10.17
C PRO A 57 6.32 22.26 8.89
N PHE A 58 5.95 20.98 8.78
CA PHE A 58 5.42 20.35 7.55
C PHE A 58 3.94 20.64 7.25
N GLY A 59 3.24 21.35 8.15
CA GLY A 59 1.80 21.58 8.03
C GLY A 59 1.00 20.31 8.27
N GLY A 60 -0.12 20.15 7.54
CA GLY A 60 -0.88 18.90 7.55
C GLY A 60 -0.07 17.74 6.97
N ILE A 61 -0.06 16.59 7.66
CA ILE A 61 0.57 15.35 7.20
C ILE A 61 -0.42 14.19 7.20
N GLY A 62 -0.16 13.21 6.33
CA GLY A 62 -0.90 11.96 6.28
C GLY A 62 -0.02 10.79 5.85
N VAL A 63 -0.31 9.62 6.39
CA VAL A 63 0.23 8.35 5.93
C VAL A 63 -0.85 7.29 5.97
N GLY A 64 -0.90 6.46 4.95
CA GLY A 64 -1.81 5.34 4.87
C GLY A 64 -1.15 4.18 4.16
N CYS A 65 -1.47 2.97 4.58
CA CYS A 65 -1.14 1.79 3.83
C CYS A 65 -2.33 0.84 3.82
N GLY A 66 -2.39 0.00 2.79
CA GLY A 66 -3.44 -0.97 2.67
C GLY A 66 -3.08 -2.10 1.73
N ILE A 67 -3.82 -3.18 1.87
CA ILE A 67 -3.74 -4.36 1.02
C ILE A 67 -5.15 -4.79 0.61
N ASN A 68 -5.22 -5.43 -0.55
CA ASN A 68 -6.42 -6.08 -1.05
C ASN A 68 -6.01 -7.40 -1.70
N TRP A 69 -6.83 -8.43 -1.54
CA TRP A 69 -6.57 -9.74 -2.13
C TRP A 69 -7.86 -10.45 -2.51
N GLN A 70 -7.79 -11.26 -3.55
CA GLN A 70 -8.86 -12.11 -4.03
C GLN A 70 -8.29 -13.44 -4.50
N GLU A 71 -8.87 -14.54 -4.02
CA GLU A 71 -8.53 -15.90 -4.43
C GLU A 71 -8.74 -16.08 -5.94
N GLY A 72 -7.77 -16.72 -6.60
CA GLY A 72 -7.76 -16.90 -8.06
C GLY A 72 -7.64 -15.60 -8.87
N GLY A 73 -7.60 -14.44 -8.20
CA GLY A 73 -7.55 -13.12 -8.81
C GLY A 73 -6.21 -12.43 -8.59
N THR A 74 -6.27 -11.17 -8.15
CA THR A 74 -5.09 -10.36 -7.87
C THR A 74 -4.96 -10.12 -6.37
N TYR A 75 -3.73 -9.90 -5.93
CA TYR A 75 -3.45 -9.34 -4.62
C TYR A 75 -2.45 -8.21 -4.74
N GLY A 76 -2.52 -7.26 -3.83
CA GLY A 76 -1.70 -6.08 -3.90
C GLY A 76 -1.80 -5.25 -2.64
N GLY A 77 -1.13 -4.13 -2.70
CA GLY A 77 -1.16 -3.16 -1.64
C GLY A 77 -0.41 -1.90 -2.03
N GLY A 78 -0.55 -0.90 -1.19
CA GLY A 78 0.09 0.37 -1.41
C GLY A 78 0.33 1.13 -0.13
N LEU A 79 1.17 2.14 -0.28
CA LEU A 79 1.45 3.15 0.72
C LEU A 79 1.23 4.51 0.06
N GLN A 80 0.57 5.39 0.79
CA GLN A 80 0.48 6.79 0.46
C GLN A 80 0.99 7.58 1.64
N SER A 81 1.78 8.61 1.39
CA SER A 81 2.13 9.60 2.40
C SER A 81 2.12 10.97 1.76
N GLY A 82 1.88 12.00 2.56
CA GLY A 82 1.93 13.35 2.05
C GLY A 82 1.97 14.40 3.14
N SER A 83 2.29 15.60 2.68
CA SER A 83 2.21 16.86 3.39
C SER A 83 1.60 17.92 2.46
N GLU A 84 1.51 19.16 2.93
CA GLU A 84 1.13 20.29 2.07
C GLU A 84 2.08 20.52 0.88
N SER A 85 3.34 20.08 0.99
CA SER A 85 4.36 20.31 -0.03
C SER A 85 4.64 19.10 -0.93
N PHE A 86 4.48 17.88 -0.41
CA PHE A 86 4.89 16.67 -1.08
C PHE A 86 3.84 15.56 -0.97
N GLY A 87 3.69 14.79 -2.04
CA GLY A 87 2.94 13.54 -2.05
C GLY A 87 3.83 12.38 -2.47
N LEU A 88 3.68 11.25 -1.80
CA LEU A 88 4.29 9.97 -2.14
C LEU A 88 3.17 8.95 -2.29
N GLY A 89 3.17 8.23 -3.39
CA GLY A 89 2.31 7.06 -3.61
C GLY A 89 3.17 5.91 -4.07
N GLY A 90 2.89 4.71 -3.56
CA GLY A 90 3.56 3.50 -4.00
C GLY A 90 2.64 2.32 -3.86
N GLY A 91 2.85 1.30 -4.69
CA GLY A 91 2.08 0.08 -4.57
C GLY A 91 2.58 -1.02 -5.46
N PHE A 92 2.03 -2.19 -5.24
CA PHE A 92 2.28 -3.37 -6.04
C PHE A 92 0.96 -4.09 -6.30
N THR A 93 0.90 -4.76 -7.44
CA THR A 93 -0.19 -5.67 -7.79
C THR A 93 0.41 -6.91 -8.40
N ILE A 94 -0.05 -8.06 -7.93
CA ILE A 94 0.39 -9.37 -8.38
C ILE A 94 -0.84 -10.13 -8.86
N SER A 95 -0.76 -10.64 -10.07
CA SER A 95 -1.68 -11.59 -10.66
C SER A 95 -0.94 -12.90 -10.95
N LYS A 96 -1.63 -13.86 -11.55
CA LYS A 96 -1.00 -15.13 -11.97
C LYS A 96 0.17 -14.93 -12.94
N ASP A 97 0.04 -13.96 -13.84
CA ASP A 97 0.94 -13.83 -14.99
C ASP A 97 1.81 -12.57 -14.93
N LYS A 98 1.55 -11.67 -13.97
CA LYS A 98 2.17 -10.35 -13.91
C LYS A 98 2.40 -9.87 -12.48
N MET A 99 3.50 -9.16 -12.29
CA MET A 99 3.77 -8.32 -11.13
C MET A 99 4.03 -6.90 -11.61
N SER A 100 3.36 -5.93 -11.01
CA SER A 100 3.57 -4.51 -11.25
C SER A 100 3.92 -3.83 -9.95
N ILE A 101 4.92 -2.95 -9.98
CA ILE A 101 5.33 -2.07 -8.89
C ILE A 101 5.26 -0.64 -9.41
N GLY A 102 4.50 0.21 -8.73
CA GLY A 102 4.36 1.62 -9.05
C GLY A 102 4.88 2.49 -7.92
N LEU A 103 5.55 3.57 -8.26
CA LEU A 103 5.93 4.65 -7.36
C LEU A 103 5.56 5.98 -8.01
N GLY A 104 5.16 6.96 -7.21
CA GLY A 104 4.77 8.29 -7.64
C GLY A 104 5.18 9.33 -6.61
N ILE A 105 5.71 10.44 -7.10
CA ILE A 105 6.09 11.60 -6.29
C ILE A 105 5.41 12.83 -6.88
N GLY A 106 4.72 13.57 -6.02
CA GLY A 106 4.15 14.89 -6.30
C GLY A 106 4.88 15.97 -5.51
N VAL A 107 5.14 17.11 -6.13
CA VAL A 107 5.65 18.33 -5.48
C VAL A 107 4.63 19.44 -5.73
N VAL A 108 3.83 19.70 -4.69
CA VAL A 108 2.64 20.56 -4.77
C VAL A 108 2.97 22.01 -5.15
N PRO A 109 3.99 22.67 -4.54
CA PRO A 109 4.26 24.08 -4.81
C PRO A 109 4.61 24.42 -6.26
N VAL A 110 5.09 23.43 -7.03
CA VAL A 110 5.47 23.59 -8.44
C VAL A 110 4.59 22.76 -9.38
N ASN A 111 3.47 22.22 -8.88
CA ASN A 111 2.54 21.37 -9.63
C ASN A 111 3.25 20.26 -10.44
N PHE A 112 4.27 19.65 -9.84
CA PHE A 112 5.06 18.61 -10.48
C PHE A 112 4.57 17.24 -10.03
N ASN A 113 4.42 16.32 -10.98
CA ASN A 113 4.24 14.90 -10.68
C ASN A 113 5.20 14.06 -11.52
N SER A 114 5.67 12.98 -10.92
CA SER A 114 6.40 11.93 -11.62
C SER A 114 5.96 10.57 -11.11
N SER A 115 6.02 9.57 -11.98
CA SER A 115 5.77 8.19 -11.62
C SER A 115 6.67 7.24 -12.38
N VAL A 116 6.94 6.10 -11.77
CA VAL A 116 7.60 4.97 -12.40
C VAL A 116 6.77 3.72 -12.16
N THR A 117 6.56 2.95 -13.21
CA THR A 117 5.93 1.63 -13.15
C THR A 117 6.91 0.61 -13.70
N TYR A 118 7.20 -0.41 -12.91
CA TYR A 118 7.95 -1.58 -13.31
C TYR A 118 6.99 -2.77 -13.38
N GLU A 119 6.84 -3.36 -14.55
CA GLU A 119 6.03 -4.57 -14.74
C GLU A 119 6.91 -5.71 -15.24
N ALA A 120 6.78 -6.87 -14.61
CA ALA A 120 7.38 -8.12 -15.04
C ALA A 120 6.29 -9.16 -15.27
N SER A 121 6.43 -9.99 -16.30
CA SER A 121 5.50 -11.06 -16.62
C SER A 121 6.16 -12.43 -16.65
N THR A 122 5.39 -13.48 -16.38
CA THR A 122 5.82 -14.88 -16.36
C THR A 122 6.32 -15.38 -17.72
N ASN A 123 6.03 -14.66 -18.81
CA ASN A 123 6.59 -14.91 -20.14
C ASN A 123 8.04 -14.39 -20.31
N GLY A 124 8.66 -13.86 -19.25
CA GLY A 124 10.03 -13.34 -19.28
C GLY A 124 10.15 -11.90 -19.81
N THR A 125 9.04 -11.18 -19.96
CA THR A 125 9.05 -9.77 -20.38
C THR A 125 9.08 -8.85 -19.16
N VAL A 126 9.79 -7.73 -19.34
CA VAL A 126 9.88 -6.64 -18.36
C VAL A 126 9.64 -5.33 -19.08
N SER A 127 8.92 -4.41 -18.43
CA SER A 127 8.76 -3.04 -18.90
C SER A 127 8.95 -2.05 -17.76
N LEU A 128 9.56 -0.91 -18.10
CA LEU A 128 9.70 0.24 -17.22
C LEU A 128 9.04 1.41 -17.92
N PHE A 129 8.10 2.06 -17.25
CA PHE A 129 7.44 3.26 -17.74
C PHE A 129 7.65 4.39 -16.75
N PHE A 130 8.34 5.44 -17.20
CA PHE A 130 8.51 6.67 -16.43
C PHE A 130 7.65 7.76 -17.04
N ALA A 131 6.83 8.40 -16.22
CA ALA A 131 6.00 9.54 -16.61
C ALA A 131 6.31 10.74 -15.73
N SER A 132 6.20 11.93 -16.31
CA SER A 132 6.28 13.18 -15.59
C SER A 132 5.42 14.24 -16.25
N THR A 133 5.01 15.24 -15.48
CA THR A 133 4.43 16.48 -16.00
C THR A 133 5.40 17.27 -16.89
N ASN A 134 6.70 17.11 -16.65
CA ASN A 134 7.74 17.78 -17.42
C ASN A 134 8.33 16.85 -18.49
N THR A 135 9.02 17.43 -19.47
CA THR A 135 9.75 16.66 -20.49
C THR A 135 10.79 15.76 -19.82
N VAL A 136 10.76 14.48 -20.20
CA VAL A 136 11.64 13.43 -19.70
C VAL A 136 12.73 13.15 -20.72
N THR A 137 13.98 13.11 -20.27
CA THR A 137 15.11 12.57 -21.04
C THR A 137 15.65 11.35 -20.32
N CYS A 138 15.82 10.24 -21.03
CA CYS A 138 16.39 9.01 -20.46
C CYS A 138 17.64 8.60 -21.24
N GLU A 139 18.69 8.25 -20.53
CA GLU A 139 19.98 7.83 -21.09
C GLU A 139 20.48 6.56 -20.40
N GLN A 140 21.33 5.79 -21.11
CA GLN A 140 22.04 4.68 -20.50
C GLN A 140 23.08 5.23 -19.52
N ALA A 141 23.12 4.65 -18.32
CA ALA A 141 24.03 5.06 -17.26
C ALA A 141 24.74 3.83 -16.67
N VAL A 142 25.81 4.07 -15.92
CA VAL A 142 26.44 3.06 -15.06
C VAL A 142 26.17 3.46 -13.62
N VAL A 143 25.49 2.59 -12.86
CA VAL A 143 25.15 2.79 -11.45
C VAL A 143 25.77 1.65 -10.66
N ASP A 144 26.73 1.94 -9.79
CA ASP A 144 27.45 0.94 -8.98
C ASP A 144 28.02 -0.24 -9.80
N GLY A 145 28.54 0.05 -10.99
CA GLY A 145 29.11 -0.95 -11.91
C GLY A 145 28.07 -1.72 -12.72
N LEU A 146 26.77 -1.44 -12.55
CA LEU A 146 25.68 -2.03 -13.31
C LEU A 146 25.24 -1.09 -14.44
N THR A 147 24.90 -1.66 -15.59
CA THR A 147 24.21 -0.93 -16.65
C THR A 147 22.79 -0.56 -16.17
N GLY A 148 22.48 0.72 -16.16
CA GLY A 148 21.19 1.26 -15.77
C GLY A 148 20.63 2.25 -16.80
N VAL A 149 19.44 2.76 -16.51
CA VAL A 149 18.81 3.85 -17.26
C VAL A 149 18.59 5.00 -16.27
N LYS A 150 19.10 6.18 -16.60
CA LYS A 150 18.87 7.40 -15.83
C LYS A 150 17.87 8.26 -16.58
N CYS A 151 16.72 8.52 -15.97
CA CYS A 151 15.73 9.45 -16.48
C CYS A 151 15.76 10.74 -15.66
N THR A 152 15.77 11.87 -16.33
CA THR A 152 15.75 13.21 -15.72
C THR A 152 14.63 14.04 -16.32
N THR A 153 14.02 14.89 -15.50
CA THR A 153 13.04 15.88 -15.95
C THR A 153 13.72 17.23 -16.09
N LEU A 154 13.39 17.97 -17.16
CA LEU A 154 13.84 19.34 -17.34
C LEU A 154 12.79 20.29 -16.77
N SER A 155 13.20 21.28 -15.99
CA SER A 155 12.32 22.38 -15.59
C SER A 155 11.98 23.20 -16.84
N THR A 156 10.70 23.43 -17.08
CA THR A 156 10.22 24.44 -18.03
C THR A 156 10.44 25.84 -17.48
#